data_AF-A0AAN8GF17-F1
#
_entry.id   AF-A0AAN8GF17-F1
#
_cell.length_a   1.000
_cell.length_b   1.000
_cell.length_c   1.000
_cell.angle_alpha   90.00
_cell.angle_beta   90.00
_cell.angle_gamma   90.00
#
_symmetry.space_group_name_H-M   'P 1'
#
loop_
_entity.id
_entity.type
_entity.pdbx_description
1 polymer ?
#
loop_
_entity_poly.entity_id
_entity_poly.type
_entity_poly.pdbx_seq_one_letter_code
_entity_poly.pdbx_strand_id
1 'polypeptide(L)'
;RTVYHIDFTKENGTEIVANRPTILEVIPADYICDFCVAVIKKLKERQSTEANFEENMKEECWKHNGTACDDGNVCELINKVALERLRKDEPLKICVDEKMCPDKEKEITEKQEKEEKEKENETKRKHEEEGKKKAEEIERLKSEVS
;
A
#
# COMPACT_ATOMS: atom_id res chain seq x y z
N ARG A 1 39.46 31.02 -10.51
CA ARG A 1 38.65 29.95 -9.89
C ARG A 1 38.90 30.06 -8.40
N THR A 2 37.98 30.68 -7.66
CA THR A 2 38.19 31.02 -6.25
C THR A 2 37.61 29.89 -5.40
N VAL A 3 38.43 29.33 -4.50
CA VAL A 3 38.02 28.29 -3.55
C VAL A 3 37.68 28.98 -2.24
N TYR A 4 36.47 28.75 -1.73
CA TYR A 4 36.05 29.23 -0.41
C TYR A 4 36.25 28.10 0.60
N HIS A 5 37.04 28.36 1.64
CA HIS A 5 37.07 27.54 2.86
C HIS A 5 36.07 28.12 3.85
N ILE A 6 35.10 27.32 4.27
CA ILE A 6 34.13 27.70 5.30
C ILE A 6 34.53 26.95 6.57
N ASP A 7 35.05 27.68 7.56
CA ASP A 7 35.28 27.16 8.90
C ASP A 7 33.99 27.29 9.71
N PHE A 8 33.44 26.15 10.16
CA PHE A 8 32.21 26.09 10.93
C PHE A 8 32.50 26.27 12.43
N THR A 9 32.38 27.48 12.95
CA THR A 9 32.29 27.71 14.40
C THR A 9 30.85 27.59 14.87
N LYS A 10 30.69 26.85 15.97
CA LYS A 10 29.45 26.28 16.53
C LYS A 10 28.45 27.30 17.11
N GLU A 11 28.60 28.59 16.83
CA GLU A 11 27.98 29.66 17.64
C GLU A 11 26.74 30.36 17.05
N ASN A 12 26.30 30.04 15.83
CA ASN A 12 25.03 30.57 15.33
C ASN A 12 23.98 29.45 15.25
N GLY A 13 23.06 29.47 16.21
CA GLY A 13 21.90 28.60 16.38
C GLY A 13 20.87 28.68 15.24
N THR A 14 21.32 28.50 14.01
CA THR A 14 20.51 28.10 12.88
C THR A 14 20.61 26.59 12.82
N GLU A 15 19.55 25.89 13.25
CA GLU A 15 19.33 24.50 12.85
C GLU A 15 19.26 24.49 11.33
N ILE A 16 20.38 24.13 10.69
CA ILE A 16 20.35 23.71 9.30
C ILE A 16 19.64 22.36 9.35
N VAL A 17 18.34 22.35 9.07
CA VAL A 17 17.64 21.13 8.67
C VAL A 17 18.30 20.73 7.36
N ALA A 18 19.39 19.98 7.45
CA ALA A 18 19.98 19.33 6.31
C ALA A 18 18.86 18.46 5.75
N ASN A 19 18.36 18.80 4.57
CA ASN A 19 17.44 17.98 3.81
C ASN A 19 18.17 16.65 3.60
N ARG A 20 17.96 15.71 4.52
CA ARG A 20 18.64 14.42 4.49
C ARG A 20 18.09 13.72 3.26
N PRO A 21 18.95 13.27 2.34
CA PRO A 21 18.49 12.44 1.25
C PRO A 21 17.81 11.24 1.87
N THR A 22 16.50 11.15 1.68
CA THR A 22 15.78 9.91 1.97
C THR A 22 16.45 8.81 1.15
N ILE A 23 16.43 7.55 1.60
CA ILE A 23 17.08 6.47 0.82
C ILE A 23 16.53 6.39 -0.62
N LEU A 24 15.33 6.93 -0.82
CA LEU A 24 14.64 7.11 -2.09
C LEU A 24 15.33 8.11 -3.04
N GLU A 25 16.11 9.07 -2.55
CA GLU A 25 16.88 10.01 -3.40
C GLU A 25 18.12 9.37 -4.05
N VAL A 26 18.57 8.21 -3.58
CA VAL A 26 19.71 7.47 -4.14
C VAL A 26 19.25 6.41 -5.15
N ILE A 27 17.98 6.03 -5.12
CA ILE A 27 17.39 5.08 -6.06
C ILE A 27 16.99 5.85 -7.33
N PRO A 28 17.50 5.49 -8.51
CA PRO A 28 17.09 6.16 -9.73
C PRO A 28 15.57 5.99 -9.93
N ALA A 29 14.90 7.05 -10.40
CA ALA A 29 13.44 7.13 -10.43
C ALA A 29 12.76 5.98 -11.19
N ASP A 30 13.44 5.44 -12.21
CA ASP A 30 13.04 4.27 -12.99
C ASP A 30 13.03 2.96 -12.20
N TYR A 31 13.77 2.86 -11.10
CA TYR A 31 13.79 1.69 -10.22
C TYR A 31 12.91 1.82 -8.99
N ILE A 32 12.42 3.01 -8.66
CA ILE A 32 11.65 3.26 -7.43
C ILE A 32 10.39 2.38 -7.39
N CYS A 33 9.70 2.23 -8.52
CA CYS A 33 8.47 1.43 -8.57
C CYS A 33 8.75 -0.06 -8.35
N ASP A 34 9.73 -0.63 -9.06
CA ASP A 34 10.11 -2.04 -8.91
C ASP A 34 10.64 -2.34 -7.50
N PHE A 35 11.42 -1.41 -6.95
CA PHE A 35 11.92 -1.49 -5.59
C PHE A 35 10.78 -1.51 -4.58
N CYS A 36 9.82 -0.59 -4.70
CA CYS A 36 8.64 -0.57 -3.81
C CYS A 36 7.88 -1.89 -3.88
N VAL A 37 7.58 -2.39 -5.08
CA VAL A 37 6.82 -3.64 -5.26
C VAL A 37 7.56 -4.82 -4.62
N ALA A 38 8.88 -4.90 -4.79
CA ALA A 38 9.69 -5.96 -4.20
C ALA A 38 9.70 -5.91 -2.67
N VAL A 39 9.87 -4.72 -2.09
CA VAL A 39 9.85 -4.51 -0.63
C VAL A 39 8.49 -4.89 -0.06
N ILE A 40 7.39 -4.41 -0.65
CA ILE A 40 6.04 -4.73 -0.18
C ILE A 40 5.76 -6.23 -0.28
N LYS A 41 6.14 -6.91 -1.38
CA LYS A 41 6.02 -8.37 -1.49
C LYS A 41 6.76 -9.10 -0.36
N LYS A 42 7.99 -8.69 -0.06
CA LYS A 42 8.78 -9.31 1.01
C LYS A 42 8.16 -9.06 2.38
N LEU A 43 7.63 -7.87 2.62
CA LEU A 43 6.93 -7.55 3.87
C LEU A 43 5.65 -8.39 4.04
N LYS A 44 4.87 -8.61 2.95
CA LYS A 44 3.71 -9.51 2.98
C LYS A 44 4.09 -10.96 3.31
N GLU A 45 5.15 -11.46 2.68
CA GLU A 45 5.67 -12.81 2.95
C GLU A 45 6.04 -12.96 4.43
N ARG A 46 6.78 -12.00 4.98
CA ARG A 46 7.16 -11.99 6.40
C ARG A 46 5.94 -11.92 7.32
N GLN A 47 4.95 -11.07 7.01
CA GLN A 47 3.70 -10.99 7.76
C GLN A 47 2.92 -12.31 7.80
N SER A 48 3.01 -13.12 6.74
CA SER A 48 2.34 -14.43 6.66
C SER A 48 3.10 -15.58 7.35
N THR A 49 4.40 -15.40 7.59
CA THR A 49 5.30 -16.47 8.07
C THR A 49 5.80 -16.24 9.49
N GLU A 50 5.98 -14.99 9.91
CA GLU A 50 6.47 -14.63 11.23
C GLU A 50 5.29 -14.33 12.17
N ALA A 51 5.10 -15.16 13.20
CA ALA A 51 4.01 -15.00 14.17
C ALA A 51 4.04 -13.64 14.90
N ASN A 52 5.25 -13.12 15.16
CA ASN A 52 5.47 -11.87 15.90
C ASN A 52 5.77 -10.68 14.96
N PHE A 53 5.48 -10.80 13.66
CA PHE A 53 5.83 -9.78 12.68
C PHE A 53 5.35 -8.39 13.07
N GLU A 54 4.08 -8.26 13.46
CA GLU A 54 3.49 -6.96 13.78
C GLU A 54 4.09 -6.36 15.05
N GLU A 55 4.38 -7.19 16.05
CA GLU A 55 5.01 -6.75 17.30
C GLU A 55 6.44 -6.30 17.05
N ASN A 56 7.21 -7.10 16.31
CA ASN A 56 8.58 -6.77 15.90
C ASN A 56 8.64 -5.49 15.07
N MET A 57 7.73 -5.32 14.11
CA MET A 57 7.69 -4.11 13.28
C MET A 57 7.31 -2.88 14.09
N LYS A 58 6.37 -3.00 15.04
CA LYS A 58 6.04 -1.91 15.97
C LYS A 58 7.24 -1.57 16.85
N GLU A 59 7.93 -2.56 17.39
CA GLU A 59 9.07 -2.34 18.28
C GLU A 59 10.28 -1.73 17.57
N GLU A 60 10.63 -2.24 16.38
CA GLU A 60 11.74 -1.73 15.58
C GLU A 60 11.43 -0.34 15.01
N CYS A 61 10.20 -0.09 14.55
CA CYS A 61 9.85 1.18 13.94
C CYS A 61 9.49 2.29 14.95
N TRP A 62 8.87 1.96 16.10
CA TRP A 62 8.57 2.98 17.13
C TRP A 62 9.83 3.57 17.79
N LYS A 63 10.95 2.84 17.82
CA LYS A 63 12.23 3.36 18.35
C LYS A 63 12.75 4.57 17.57
N HIS A 64 12.29 4.77 16.33
CA HIS A 64 12.79 5.80 15.42
C HIS A 64 11.81 6.95 15.16
N ASN A 65 10.55 6.83 15.59
CA ASN A 65 9.54 7.89 15.48
C ASN A 65 9.99 9.14 16.25
N GLY A 66 9.95 10.31 15.61
CA GLY A 66 10.32 11.61 16.18
C GLY A 66 11.83 11.86 16.29
N THR A 67 12.66 11.08 15.59
CA THR A 67 14.13 11.25 15.56
C THR A 67 14.62 11.82 14.23
N ALA A 68 15.86 12.30 14.13
CA ALA A 68 16.44 12.74 12.86
C ALA A 68 16.61 11.62 11.80
N CYS A 69 16.25 10.38 12.14
CA CYS A 69 16.19 9.23 11.25
C CYS A 69 14.75 8.89 10.82
N ASP A 70 13.77 9.71 11.18
CA ASP A 70 12.34 9.52 10.91
C ASP A 70 11.99 9.81 9.44
N ASP A 71 12.75 10.69 8.78
CA ASP A 71 12.50 11.07 7.39
C ASP A 71 13.06 10.03 6.40
N GLY A 72 12.17 9.35 5.65
CA GLY A 72 12.53 8.56 4.47
C GLY A 72 13.03 7.14 4.73
N ASN A 73 12.75 6.57 5.90
CA ASN A 73 13.10 5.19 6.23
C ASN A 73 11.94 4.21 5.89
N VAL A 74 12.26 2.91 5.83
CA VAL A 74 11.29 1.82 5.58
C VAL A 74 10.17 1.79 6.65
N CYS A 75 10.44 2.31 7.84
CA CYS A 75 9.46 2.40 8.93
C CYS A 75 8.39 3.47 8.69
N GLU A 76 8.70 4.56 7.98
CA GLU A 76 7.72 5.53 7.51
C GLU A 76 6.74 4.87 6.52
N LEU A 77 7.27 4.05 5.59
CA LEU A 77 6.45 3.27 4.67
C LEU A 77 5.60 2.23 5.42
N ILE A 78 6.15 1.52 6.42
CA ILE A 78 5.39 0.54 7.22
C ILE A 78 4.30 1.23 8.05
N ASN A 79 4.59 2.40 8.62
CA ASN A 79 3.64 3.21 9.38
C ASN A 79 2.54 3.78 8.47
N LYS A 80 2.89 4.28 7.27
CA LYS A 80 1.95 4.83 6.27
C LYS A 80 1.09 3.78 5.59
N VAL A 81 1.70 2.66 5.20
CA VAL A 81 0.99 1.55 4.55
C VAL A 81 0.01 0.93 5.53
N ALA A 82 0.18 1.06 6.86
CA ALA A 82 -0.62 0.40 7.87
C ALA A 82 -0.60 -1.13 7.69
N LEU A 83 -0.18 -1.86 8.72
CA LEU A 83 -0.02 -3.33 8.68
C LEU A 83 -1.26 -4.08 8.14
N GLU A 84 -2.44 -3.48 8.25
CA GLU A 84 -3.70 -3.96 7.67
C GLU A 84 -3.77 -3.86 6.13
N ARG A 85 -3.31 -2.76 5.50
CA ARG A 85 -3.28 -2.69 4.02
C ARG A 85 -2.22 -3.63 3.46
N LEU A 86 -1.12 -3.83 4.18
CA LEU A 86 -0.11 -4.82 3.80
C LEU A 86 -0.74 -6.21 3.59
N ARG A 87 -1.67 -6.64 4.44
CA ARG A 87 -2.42 -7.90 4.24
C ARG A 87 -3.33 -7.85 3.02
N LYS A 88 -4.16 -6.82 2.94
CA LYS A 88 -5.34 -6.79 2.05
C LYS A 88 -5.04 -6.31 0.64
N ASP A 89 -4.22 -5.28 0.50
CA ASP A 89 -3.98 -4.61 -0.78
C ASP A 89 -2.89 -5.30 -1.60
N GLU A 90 -3.00 -5.21 -2.92
CA GLU A 90 -1.94 -5.67 -3.82
C GLU A 90 -0.68 -4.80 -3.68
N PRO A 91 0.52 -5.38 -3.78
CA PRO A 91 1.78 -4.63 -3.68
C PRO A 91 1.86 -3.42 -4.63
N LEU A 92 1.40 -3.58 -5.86
CA LEU A 92 1.43 -2.51 -6.86
C LEU A 92 0.47 -1.37 -6.50
N LYS A 93 -0.72 -1.69 -5.96
CA LYS A 93 -1.70 -0.71 -5.50
C LYS A 93 -1.12 0.15 -4.38
N ILE A 94 -0.49 -0.50 -3.39
CA ILE A 94 0.19 0.20 -2.29
C ILE A 94 1.24 1.16 -2.84
N CYS A 95 2.09 0.71 -3.78
CA CYS A 95 3.14 1.54 -4.35
C CYS A 95 2.63 2.71 -5.22
N VAL A 96 1.46 2.58 -5.84
CA VAL A 96 0.79 3.70 -6.53
C VAL A 96 0.24 4.70 -5.52
N ASP A 97 -0.48 4.25 -4.50
CA ASP A 97 -1.08 5.11 -3.47
C ASP A 97 0.00 5.94 -2.73
N GLU A 98 1.17 5.34 -2.49
CA GLU A 98 2.34 6.00 -1.89
C GLU A 98 3.18 6.81 -2.90
N LYS A 99 2.68 6.99 -4.14
CA LYS A 99 3.29 7.78 -5.22
C LYS A 99 4.68 7.30 -5.66
N MET A 100 5.02 6.04 -5.40
CA MET A 100 6.27 5.40 -5.83
C MET A 100 6.17 4.79 -7.24
N CYS A 101 4.95 4.61 -7.76
CA CYS A 101 4.66 4.09 -9.10
C CYS A 101 3.73 5.02 -9.91
N PRO A 102 4.05 6.31 -10.11
CA PRO A 102 3.11 7.27 -10.71
C PRO A 102 2.63 6.88 -12.11
N ASP A 103 3.49 6.23 -12.91
CA ASP A 103 3.15 5.83 -14.28
C ASP A 103 2.17 4.63 -14.36
N LYS A 104 1.95 3.94 -13.25
CA LYS A 104 1.05 2.77 -13.16
C LYS A 104 -0.34 3.10 -12.64
N GLU A 105 -0.59 4.34 -12.24
CA GLU A 105 -1.86 4.78 -11.66
C GLU A 105 -3.04 4.49 -12.60
N LYS A 106 -2.95 4.93 -13.86
CA LYS A 106 -3.99 4.69 -14.88
C LYS A 106 -4.26 3.21 -15.15
N GLU A 107 -3.20 2.39 -15.18
CA GLU A 107 -3.32 0.95 -15.45
C GLU A 107 -4.07 0.21 -14.31
N ILE A 108 -3.89 0.67 -13.07
CA ILE A 108 -4.54 0.09 -11.90
C ILE A 108 -6.00 0.55 -11.79
N THR A 109 -6.28 1.83 -12.02
CA THR A 109 -7.66 2.34 -12.01
C THR A 109 -8.53 1.59 -13.02
N GLU A 110 -8.02 1.37 -14.24
CA GLU A 110 -8.74 0.61 -15.28
C GLU A 110 -8.95 -0.87 -14.90
N LYS A 111 -7.99 -1.50 -14.21
CA LYS A 111 -8.12 -2.88 -13.72
C LYS A 111 -9.14 -2.98 -12.59
N GLN A 112 -9.13 -2.03 -11.64
CA GLN A 112 -10.08 -1.99 -10.52
C GLN A 112 -11.51 -1.77 -11.00
N GLU A 113 -11.72 -0.83 -11.94
CA GLU A 113 -13.05 -0.60 -12.51
C GLU A 113 -13.61 -1.83 -13.24
N LYS A 114 -12.74 -2.62 -13.89
CA LYS A 114 -13.14 -3.87 -14.54
C LYS A 114 -13.51 -4.94 -13.51
N GLU A 115 -12.70 -5.14 -12.47
CA GLU A 115 -13.00 -6.11 -11.41
C GLU A 115 -14.28 -5.76 -10.64
N GLU A 116 -14.51 -4.47 -10.35
CA GLU A 116 -15.75 -4.03 -9.68
C GLU A 116 -16.98 -4.28 -10.55
N LYS A 117 -16.90 -3.96 -11.85
CA LYS A 117 -17.98 -4.27 -12.81
C LYS A 117 -18.24 -5.77 -12.93
N GLU A 118 -17.20 -6.61 -12.90
CA GLU A 118 -17.35 -8.06 -12.92
C GLU A 118 -18.02 -8.59 -11.64
N LYS A 119 -17.59 -8.12 -10.46
CA LYS A 119 -18.21 -8.49 -9.17
C LYS A 119 -19.66 -8.04 -9.07
N GLU A 120 -19.98 -6.86 -9.57
CA GLU A 120 -21.35 -6.35 -9.61
C GLU A 120 -22.23 -7.19 -10.54
N ASN A 121 -21.72 -7.52 -11.73
CA ASN A 121 -22.43 -8.39 -12.68
C ASN A 121 -22.64 -9.81 -12.13
N GLU A 122 -21.64 -10.39 -11.46
CA GLU A 122 -21.78 -11.71 -10.84
C GLU A 122 -22.84 -11.71 -9.73
N THR A 123 -22.86 -10.64 -8.91
CA THR A 123 -23.83 -10.48 -7.82
C THR A 123 -25.25 -10.33 -8.36
N LYS A 124 -25.45 -9.51 -9.40
CA LYS A 124 -26.74 -9.38 -10.10
C LYS A 124 -27.22 -10.72 -10.65
N ARG A 125 -26.31 -11.48 -11.25
CA ARG A 125 -26.63 -12.79 -11.84
C ARG A 125 -27.07 -13.81 -10.78
N LYS A 126 -26.39 -13.87 -9.63
CA LYS A 126 -26.79 -14.71 -8.50
C LYS A 126 -28.17 -14.32 -7.96
N HIS A 127 -28.44 -13.02 -7.82
CA HIS A 127 -29.72 -12.55 -7.31
C HIS A 127 -30.88 -12.83 -8.30
N GLU A 128 -30.63 -12.79 -9.60
CA GLU A 128 -31.62 -13.15 -10.62
C GLU A 128 -31.91 -14.66 -10.64
N GLU A 129 -30.88 -15.50 -10.49
CA GLU A 129 -31.06 -16.96 -10.37
C GLU A 129 -31.82 -17.36 -9.10
N GLU A 130 -31.53 -16.72 -7.95
CA GLU A 130 -32.31 -16.94 -6.73
C GLU A 130 -33.76 -16.49 -6.86
N GLY A 131 -34.01 -15.38 -7.56
CA GLY A 131 -35.36 -14.89 -7.86
C GLY A 131 -36.16 -15.88 -8.71
N LYS A 132 -35.54 -16.46 -9.74
CA LYS A 132 -36.16 -17.48 -10.60
C LYS A 132 -36.47 -18.76 -9.84
N LYS A 133 -35.55 -19.26 -9.00
CA LYS A 133 -35.79 -20.44 -8.15
C LYS A 133 -36.96 -20.24 -7.20
N LYS A 134 -37.06 -19.07 -6.56
CA LYS A 134 -38.19 -18.74 -5.68
C LYS A 134 -39.52 -18.67 -6.45
N ALA A 135 -39.52 -18.14 -7.67
CA ALA A 135 -40.73 -18.07 -8.50
C ALA A 135 -41.21 -19.47 -8.93
N GLU A 136 -40.29 -20.34 -9.37
CA GLU A 136 -40.59 -21.73 -9.72
C GLU A 136 -41.11 -22.54 -8.52
N GLU A 137 -40.57 -22.30 -7.32
CA GLU A 137 -41.03 -22.94 -6.08
C GLU A 137 -42.47 -22.50 -5.73
N ILE A 138 -42.77 -21.21 -5.85
CA ILE A 138 -44.14 -20.68 -5.63
C ILE A 138 -45.12 -21.26 -6.66
N GLU A 139 -44.71 -21.41 -7.91
CA GLU A 139 -45.55 -22.00 -8.95
C GLU A 139 -45.85 -23.49 -8.69
N ARG A 140 -44.82 -24.26 -8.27
CA ARG A 140 -45.00 -25.66 -7.84
C ARG A 140 -45.99 -25.78 -6.68
N LEU A 141 -45.83 -24.97 -5.64
CA LEU A 141 -46.74 -24.99 -4.48
C LEU A 141 -48.17 -24.64 -4.87
N LYS A 142 -48.38 -23.73 -5.83
CA LYS A 142 -49.73 -23.43 -6.36
C LYS A 142 -50.34 -24.59 -7.13
N SER A 143 -49.54 -25.37 -7.84
CA SER A 143 -50.01 -26.56 -8.58
C SER A 143 -50.30 -27.77 -7.69
N GLU A 144 -49.71 -27.87 -6.50
CA GLU A 144 -49.97 -28.96 -5.55
C GLU A 144 -51.19 -28.73 -4.65
N VAL A 145 -51.67 -27.48 -4.55
CA VAL A 145 -52.83 -27.10 -3.72
C VAL A 145 -54.14 -27.06 -4.54
N SER A 146 -54.08 -27.28 -5.86
CA SER A 146 -55.23 -27.28 -6.78
C SER A 146 -55.65 -28.68 -7.19
#